data_AF-A0A1A8S7L2-F1
#
_entry.id   AF-A0A1A8S7L2-F1
#
_cell.length_a   1.000
_cell.length_b   1.000
_cell.length_c   1.000
_cell.angle_alpha   90.00
_cell.angle_beta   90.00
_cell.angle_gamma   90.00
#
_symmetry.space_group_name_H-M   'P 1'
#
loop_
_entity.id
_entity.type
_entity.pdbx_description
1 polymer ?
#
loop_
_entity_poly.entity_id
_entity_poly.type
_entity_poly.pdbx_seq_one_letter_code
_entity_poly.pdbx_strand_id
1 'polypeptide(L)'
;VKHYIKEAKRLKHKADAELDRLSKAFNYLDAAMFFVESGIAMEKDPQISTSSYTMFAETVELLKFVLKLKNPVDSSAPPSEKDFLA
;
A
#
# COMPACT_ATOMS: atom_id res chain seq x y z
N VAL A 1 -2.16 9.20 13.94
CA VAL A 1 -1.06 9.35 12.95
C VAL A 1 0.14 8.46 13.25
N LYS A 2 0.89 8.64 14.35
CA LYS A 2 2.16 7.92 14.62
C LYS A 2 2.05 6.39 14.56
N HIS A 3 0.99 5.81 15.15
CA HIS A 3 0.73 4.36 15.10
C HIS A 3 0.60 3.84 13.66
N TYR A 4 -0.28 4.46 12.87
CA TYR A 4 -0.53 4.07 11.48
C TYR A 4 0.74 4.18 10.62
N ILE A 5 1.51 5.26 10.74
CA ILE A 5 2.78 5.41 10.01
C ILE A 5 3.78 4.33 10.40
N LYS A 6 3.87 3.97 11.69
CA LYS A 6 4.77 2.92 12.16
C LYS A 6 4.42 1.58 11.51
N GLU A 7 3.15 1.23 11.48
CA GLU A 7 2.69 -0.05 10.95
C GLU A 7 2.80 -0.12 9.43
N ALA A 8 2.46 0.98 8.74
CA ALA A 8 2.65 1.12 7.31
C ALA A 8 4.12 0.91 6.90
N LYS A 9 5.07 1.55 7.61
CA LYS A 9 6.50 1.38 7.34
C LYS A 9 6.98 -0.04 7.62
N ARG A 10 6.49 -0.68 8.68
CA ARG A 10 6.83 -2.08 9.00
C ARG A 10 6.42 -3.03 7.86
N LEU A 11 5.20 -2.87 7.35
CA LEU A 11 4.67 -3.68 6.25
C LEU A 11 5.35 -3.38 4.91
N LYS A 12 5.61 -2.10 4.62
CA LYS A 12 6.36 -1.69 3.43
C LYS A 12 7.76 -2.30 3.41
N HIS A 13 8.51 -2.24 4.51
CA HIS A 13 9.84 -2.87 4.57
C HIS A 13 9.77 -4.40 4.48
N LYS A 14 8.74 -5.03 5.05
CA LYS A 14 8.50 -6.46 4.88
C LYS A 14 8.29 -6.80 3.40
N ALA A 15 7.51 -5.99 2.67
CA ALA A 15 7.32 -6.14 1.24
C ALA A 15 8.63 -5.90 0.46
N ASP A 16 9.43 -4.89 0.84
CA ASP A 16 10.72 -4.61 0.18
C ASP A 16 11.65 -5.84 0.23
N ALA A 17 11.66 -6.57 1.35
CA ALA A 17 12.43 -7.80 1.56
C ALA A 17 11.79 -9.07 0.94
N GLU A 18 10.54 -9.01 0.49
CA GLU A 18 9.81 -10.15 -0.06
C GLU A 18 10.21 -10.44 -1.52
N LEU A 19 10.44 -11.72 -1.81
CA LEU A 19 10.83 -12.23 -3.12
C LEU A 19 9.62 -12.69 -3.94
N ASP A 20 8.63 -13.30 -3.28
CA ASP A 20 7.39 -13.71 -3.93
C ASP A 20 6.57 -12.47 -4.32
N ARG A 21 6.27 -12.33 -5.62
CA ARG A 21 5.60 -11.12 -6.15
C ARG A 21 4.21 -10.93 -5.57
N LEU A 22 3.47 -12.01 -5.36
CA LEU A 22 2.11 -11.96 -4.84
C LEU A 22 2.11 -11.53 -3.37
N SER A 23 2.94 -12.17 -2.54
CA SER A 23 3.15 -11.82 -1.14
C SER A 23 3.69 -10.40 -0.98
N LYS A 24 4.59 -9.96 -1.88
CA LYS A 24 5.09 -8.59 -1.94
C LYS A 24 3.95 -7.60 -2.21
N ALA A 25 3.10 -7.88 -3.19
CA ALA A 25 1.93 -7.05 -3.51
C ALA A 25 0.96 -6.95 -2.33
N PHE A 26 0.66 -8.05 -1.63
CA PHE A 26 -0.22 -8.03 -0.47
C PHE A 26 0.36 -7.23 0.69
N ASN A 27 1.64 -7.42 1.03
CA ASN A 27 2.27 -6.64 2.10
C ASN A 27 2.32 -5.12 1.77
N TYR A 28 2.52 -4.74 0.51
CA TYR A 28 2.41 -3.32 0.12
C TYR A 28 0.97 -2.80 0.16
N LEU A 29 -0.03 -3.62 -0.18
CA LEU A 29 -1.43 -3.24 -0.08
C LEU A 29 -1.82 -2.99 1.39
N ASP A 30 -1.44 -3.89 2.30
CA ASP A 30 -1.64 -3.69 3.74
C ASP A 30 -0.94 -2.42 4.23
N ALA A 31 0.29 -2.16 3.76
CA ALA A 31 1.00 -0.92 4.08
C ALA A 31 0.24 0.33 3.58
N ALA A 32 -0.31 0.28 2.37
CA ALA A 32 -1.10 1.37 1.79
C ALA A 32 -2.36 1.66 2.61
N MET A 33 -3.05 0.64 3.11
CA MET A 33 -4.21 0.82 4.01
C MET A 33 -3.84 1.60 5.27
N PHE A 34 -2.73 1.25 5.92
CA PHE A 34 -2.23 2.01 7.07
C PHE A 34 -1.78 3.44 6.70
N PHE A 35 -1.21 3.66 5.51
CA PHE A 35 -0.90 5.02 5.05
C PHE A 35 -2.17 5.85 4.84
N VAL A 36 -3.24 5.29 4.27
CA VAL A 36 -4.56 5.94 4.14
C VAL A 36 -5.12 6.30 5.53
N GLU A 37 -5.14 5.36 6.48
CA GLU A 37 -5.58 5.64 7.85
C GLU A 37 -4.74 6.75 8.51
N SER A 38 -3.44 6.79 8.19
CA SER A 38 -2.56 7.86 8.67
C SER A 38 -2.93 9.22 8.08
N GLY A 39 -3.27 9.30 6.79
CA GLY A 39 -3.73 10.52 6.13
C GLY A 39 -5.05 11.03 6.70
N ILE A 40 -6.03 10.14 6.89
CA ILE A 40 -7.32 10.46 7.54
C ILE A 40 -7.09 10.97 8.97
N ALA A 41 -6.16 10.37 9.70
CA ALA A 41 -5.80 10.83 11.03
C ALA A 41 -5.05 12.17 11.03
N MET A 42 -4.34 12.52 9.95
CA MET A 42 -3.70 13.83 9.78
C MET A 42 -4.72 14.92 9.54
N GLU A 43 -5.75 14.67 8.73
CA GLU A 43 -6.82 15.65 8.46
C GLU A 43 -7.52 16.12 9.74
N LYS A 44 -7.63 15.23 10.73
CA LYS A 44 -8.22 15.51 12.04
C LYS A 44 -7.31 16.28 12.98
N ASP A 45 -6.03 16.43 12.66
CA ASP A 45 -5.03 17.15 13.45
C ASP A 45 -4.74 18.52 12.82
N PRO A 46 -5.15 19.64 13.45
CA PRO A 46 -4.97 20.98 12.88
C PRO A 46 -3.52 21.36 12.58
N GLN A 47 -2.53 20.74 13.22
CA GLN A 47 -1.11 21.09 13.02
C GLN A 47 -0.51 20.47 11.76
N ILE A 48 -1.06 19.33 11.31
CA ILE A 48 -0.50 18.53 10.22
C ILE A 48 -1.52 18.20 9.13
N SER A 49 -2.72 18.77 9.20
CA SER A 49 -3.81 18.54 8.25
C SER A 49 -3.42 18.82 6.80
N THR A 50 -2.58 19.83 6.56
CA THR A 50 -2.06 20.18 5.23
C THR A 50 -1.14 19.10 4.62
N SER A 51 -0.53 18.25 5.46
CA SER A 51 0.35 17.18 5.01
C SER A 51 -0.40 15.91 4.58
N SER A 52 -1.71 15.83 4.83
CA SER A 52 -2.55 14.69 4.46
C SER A 52 -2.59 14.47 2.94
N TYR A 53 -2.61 15.54 2.15
CA TYR A 53 -2.58 15.46 0.69
C TYR A 53 -1.33 14.73 0.20
N THR A 54 -0.16 15.10 0.71
CA THR A 54 1.11 14.44 0.36
C THR A 54 1.08 12.97 0.75
N MET A 55 0.55 12.63 1.94
CA MET A 55 0.39 11.24 2.37
C MET A 55 -0.46 10.42 1.38
N PHE A 56 -1.60 10.96 0.95
CA PHE A 56 -2.45 10.26 -0.02
C PHE A 56 -1.81 10.18 -1.41
N ALA A 57 -1.15 11.25 -1.88
CA ALA A 57 -0.48 11.26 -3.17
C ALA A 57 0.64 10.20 -3.23
N GLU A 58 1.47 10.10 -2.19
CA GLU A 58 2.51 9.07 -2.08
C GLU A 58 1.90 7.66 -1.97
N THR A 59 0.76 7.51 -1.30
CA THR A 59 0.04 6.23 -1.22
C THR A 59 -0.49 5.79 -2.58
N VAL A 60 -0.98 6.72 -3.41
CA VAL A 60 -1.40 6.43 -4.79
C VAL A 60 -0.23 5.94 -5.63
N GLU A 61 0.96 6.54 -5.49
CA GLU A 61 2.16 6.05 -6.18
C GLU A 61 2.55 4.63 -5.73
N LEU A 62 2.41 4.31 -4.44
CA LEU A 62 2.60 2.95 -3.94
C LEU A 62 1.58 1.97 -4.57
N LEU A 63 0.31 2.32 -4.63
CA LEU A 63 -0.73 1.47 -5.25
C LEU A 63 -0.48 1.26 -6.75
N LYS A 64 -0.06 2.29 -7.49
CA LYS A 64 0.38 2.15 -8.88
C LYS A 64 1.56 1.19 -9.03
N PHE A 65 2.51 1.21 -8.09
CA PHE A 65 3.61 0.25 -8.06
C PHE A 65 3.09 -1.18 -7.82
N VAL A 66 2.18 -1.38 -6.87
CA VAL A 66 1.57 -2.70 -6.60
C VAL A 66 0.89 -3.26 -7.84
N LEU A 67 0.14 -2.45 -8.59
CA LEU A 67 -0.52 -2.88 -9.83
C LEU A 67 0.47 -3.34 -10.92
N LYS A 68 1.69 -2.80 -10.92
CA LYS A 68 2.77 -3.21 -11.84
C LYS A 68 3.47 -4.51 -11.42
N LEU A 69 3.27 -4.98 -10.18
CA LEU A 69 3.81 -6.27 -9.73
C LEU A 69 3.06 -7.46 -10.34
N LYS A 70 1.86 -7.24 -10.88
CA LYS A 70 1.11 -8.26 -11.61
C LYS A 70 1.89 -8.68 -12.86
N ASN A 71 1.97 -9.98 -13.11
CA ASN A 71 2.47 -10.48 -14.39
C ASN A 71 1.56 -9.98 -15.54
N PRO A 72 2.11 -9.58 -16.69
CA PRO A 72 1.30 -9.29 -17.87
C PRO A 72 0.65 -10.60 -18.33
N VAL A 73 -0.60 -10.83 -17.93
CA VAL A 73 -1.55 -11.85 -18.42
C VAL A 73 -0.85 -13.03 -19.12
N ASP A 74 -0.37 -13.99 -18.33
CA ASP A 74 -0.38 -15.36 -18.81
C ASP A 74 -1.81 -15.87 -18.59
N SER A 75 -2.50 -16.21 -19.67
CA SER A 75 -3.88 -16.76 -19.65
C SER A 75 -4.01 -18.08 -18.86
N SER A 76 -2.96 -18.53 -18.19
CA SER A 76 -2.87 -19.72 -17.33
C SER A 76 -2.73 -19.40 -15.83
N ALA A 77 -2.72 -18.12 -15.42
CA ALA A 77 -2.48 -17.74 -14.03
C ALA A 77 -3.53 -18.32 -13.06
N PRO A 78 -3.10 -18.84 -11.89
CA PRO A 78 -3.99 -19.46 -10.91
C PRO A 78 -4.99 -18.45 -10.33
N PRO A 79 -6.14 -18.92 -9.81
CA PRO A 79 -7.26 -18.05 -9.39
C PRO A 79 -6.89 -16.95 -8.38
N SER A 80 -5.90 -17.18 -7.53
CA SER A 80 -5.46 -16.24 -6.48
C SER A 80 -4.92 -14.92 -7.00
N GLU A 81 -4.47 -14.84 -8.26
CA GLU A 81 -4.06 -13.57 -8.87
C GLU A 81 -5.25 -12.69 -9.29
N LYS A 82 -6.46 -13.26 -9.35
CA LYS A 82 -7.70 -12.53 -9.68
C LYS A 82 -8.32 -11.84 -8.47
N ASP A 83 -7.96 -12.23 -7.25
CA ASP A 83 -8.50 -11.65 -6.00
C ASP A 83 -8.08 -10.19 -5.79
N PHE A 84 -7.00 -9.74 -6.44
CA PHE A 84 -6.61 -8.32 -6.46
C PHE A 84 -7.56 -7.40 -7.26
N LEU A 85 -8.56 -7.96 -7.96
CA LEU A 85 -9.45 -7.25 -8.88
C LEU A 85 -10.94 -7.29 -8.49
N ALA A 86 -11.32 -8.03 -7.45
CA ALA A 86 -12.70 -8.09 -6.95
C ALA A 86 -12.96 -6.99 -5.91
#